data_AF-A0A3N5NGJ5-F1
#
_entry.id   AF-A0A3N5NGJ5-F1
#
_cell.length_a   1.000
_cell.length_b   1.000
_cell.length_c   1.000
_cell.angle_alpha   90.00
_cell.angle_beta   90.00
_cell.angle_gamma   90.00
#
_symmetry.space_group_name_H-M   'P 1'
#
loop_
_entity.id
_entity.type
_entity.pdbx_description
1 polymer ?
#
loop_
_entity_poly.entity_id
_entity_poly.type
_entity_poly.pdbx_seq_one_letter_code
_entity_poly.pdbx_strand_id
1 'polypeptide(L)'
;MHGMAEAVGVTVALEVMGNALSTPPDLIEIIERSFEGADLGICMDVGHAHLLGDAPEAIETASEYLVTTHIHDNRRQSDDHLVPFQGNINWAATVMAFEKIGYDGVLMYEVRNAESPAAVLVKAADARKRLEDLMMDTSQLTAFETE
;
A
#
# COMPACT_ATOMS: atom_id res chain seq x y z
N MET A 1 -4.86 -3.07 23.06
CA MET A 1 -4.70 -1.98 22.07
C MET A 1 -5.99 -1.79 21.30
N HIS A 2 -6.50 -2.81 20.59
CA HIS A 2 -7.77 -2.74 19.85
C HIS A 2 -8.97 -2.20 20.68
N GLY A 3 -9.27 -2.77 21.86
CA GLY A 3 -10.39 -2.27 22.67
C GLY A 3 -10.24 -0.82 23.19
N MET A 4 -9.02 -0.27 23.21
CA MET A 4 -8.82 1.16 23.51
C MET A 4 -9.09 2.02 22.27
N ALA A 5 -8.77 1.50 21.08
CA ALA A 5 -9.00 2.17 19.80
C ALA A 5 -10.49 2.21 19.46
N GLU A 6 -11.20 1.10 19.69
CA GLU A 6 -12.66 1.01 19.58
C GLU A 6 -13.36 2.05 20.46
N ALA A 7 -12.91 2.21 21.71
CA ALA A 7 -13.48 3.18 22.65
C ALA A 7 -13.36 4.65 22.19
N VAL A 8 -12.51 4.94 21.21
CA VAL A 8 -12.32 6.29 20.63
C VAL A 8 -12.65 6.35 19.14
N GLY A 9 -13.19 5.28 18.54
CA GLY A 9 -13.58 5.22 17.13
C GLY A 9 -12.39 5.24 16.16
N VAL A 10 -11.28 4.62 16.52
CA VAL A 10 -10.09 4.48 15.67
C VAL A 10 -9.87 3.00 15.33
N THR A 11 -9.64 2.72 14.06
CA THR A 11 -9.26 1.39 13.57
C THR A 11 -7.75 1.19 13.72
N VAL A 12 -7.33 0.00 14.16
CA VAL A 12 -5.91 -0.38 14.21
C VAL A 12 -5.55 -1.17 12.95
N ALA A 13 -4.50 -0.73 12.27
CA ALA A 13 -3.98 -1.39 11.07
C ALA A 13 -2.67 -2.11 11.39
N LEU A 14 -2.57 -3.40 11.04
CA LEU A 14 -1.33 -4.17 11.10
C LEU A 14 -0.56 -4.01 9.79
N GLU A 15 0.69 -3.61 9.87
CA GLU A 15 1.48 -3.28 8.69
C GLU A 15 2.13 -4.51 8.04
N VAL A 16 2.07 -4.57 6.72
CA VAL A 16 2.86 -5.51 5.94
C VAL A 16 4.33 -5.13 6.05
N MET A 17 5.14 -5.94 6.73
CA MET A 17 6.57 -5.65 6.93
C MET A 17 7.44 -6.57 6.08
N GLY A 18 8.69 -6.16 5.84
CA GLY A 18 9.71 -6.97 5.15
C GLY A 18 10.21 -8.20 5.95
N ASN A 19 9.35 -8.86 6.73
CA ASN A 19 9.67 -10.07 7.48
C ASN A 19 8.55 -11.14 7.36
N ALA A 20 8.90 -12.38 7.69
CA ALA A 20 8.02 -13.55 7.51
C ALA A 20 6.85 -13.67 8.51
N LEU A 21 6.66 -12.72 9.43
CA LEU A 21 5.54 -12.72 10.38
C LEU A 21 4.47 -11.68 10.04
N SER A 22 4.70 -10.91 8.98
CA SER A 22 3.87 -9.76 8.61
C SER A 22 3.61 -9.74 7.11
N THR A 23 3.58 -10.92 6.47
CA THR A 23 3.07 -11.02 5.10
C THR A 23 1.54 -10.89 5.12
N PRO A 24 0.88 -10.52 4.00
CA PRO A 24 -0.57 -10.43 3.99
C PRO A 24 -1.28 -11.70 4.48
N PRO A 25 -0.92 -12.94 4.02
CA PRO A 25 -1.51 -14.15 4.57
C PRO A 25 -1.35 -14.31 6.10
N ASP A 26 -0.17 -13.99 6.64
CA ASP A 26 0.08 -14.13 8.08
C ASP A 26 -0.75 -13.11 8.90
N LEU A 27 -0.89 -11.88 8.39
CA LEU A 27 -1.69 -10.85 9.05
C LEU A 27 -3.18 -11.20 9.01
N ILE A 28 -3.68 -11.73 7.89
CA ILE A 28 -5.05 -12.23 7.77
C ILE A 28 -5.27 -13.36 8.78
N GLU A 29 -4.35 -14.32 8.88
CA GLU A 29 -4.44 -15.39 9.86
C GLU A 29 -4.51 -14.86 11.30
N ILE A 30 -3.70 -13.84 11.63
CA ILE A 30 -3.73 -13.20 12.95
C ILE A 30 -5.09 -12.56 13.22
N ILE A 31 -5.62 -11.78 12.27
CA ILE A 31 -6.90 -11.09 12.40
C ILE A 31 -8.03 -12.12 12.60
N GLU A 32 -8.13 -13.11 11.71
CA GLU A 32 -9.21 -14.10 11.73
C GLU A 32 -9.15 -15.00 12.96
N ARG A 33 -7.97 -15.47 13.36
CA ARG A 33 -7.86 -16.49 14.42
C ARG A 33 -7.78 -15.89 15.82
N SER A 34 -7.17 -14.72 15.98
CA SER A 34 -6.87 -14.14 17.29
C SER A 34 -7.77 -12.95 17.64
N PHE A 35 -8.40 -12.34 16.64
CA PHE A 35 -9.17 -11.11 16.80
C PHE A 35 -10.48 -11.13 15.99
N GLU A 36 -11.10 -12.29 15.85
CA GLU A 36 -12.41 -12.42 15.17
C GLU A 36 -13.43 -11.42 15.74
N GLY A 37 -14.04 -10.62 14.86
CA GLY A 37 -15.03 -9.59 15.22
C GLY A 37 -14.45 -8.27 15.74
N ALA A 38 -13.12 -8.12 15.82
CA ALA A 38 -12.47 -6.86 16.12
C ALA A 38 -12.43 -5.94 14.88
N ASP A 39 -12.60 -4.62 15.10
CA ASP A 39 -12.27 -3.59 14.11
C ASP A 39 -10.74 -3.45 13.96
N LEU A 40 -10.18 -4.31 13.10
CA LEU A 40 -8.78 -4.39 12.73
C LEU A 40 -8.66 -4.50 11.21
N GLY A 41 -7.60 -3.92 10.66
CA GLY A 41 -7.27 -4.05 9.24
C GLY A 41 -5.79 -4.17 8.99
N ILE A 42 -5.42 -4.06 7.72
CA ILE A 42 -4.04 -4.14 7.22
C ILE A 42 -3.63 -2.77 6.67
N CYS A 43 -2.45 -2.30 7.10
CA CYS A 43 -1.71 -1.26 6.41
C CYS A 43 -0.86 -1.94 5.34
N MET A 44 -1.20 -1.73 4.07
CA MET A 44 -0.40 -2.27 2.98
C MET A 44 0.81 -1.37 2.73
N ASP A 45 1.99 -1.83 3.15
CA ASP A 45 3.24 -1.25 2.73
C ASP A 45 3.69 -1.87 1.40
N VAL A 46 3.59 -1.07 0.33
CA VAL A 46 3.94 -1.48 -1.04
C VAL A 46 5.44 -1.75 -1.19
N GLY A 47 6.27 -0.98 -0.49
CA GLY A 47 7.71 -1.11 -0.58
C GLY A 47 8.20 -2.38 0.11
N HIS A 48 7.71 -2.66 1.30
CA HIS A 48 7.97 -3.91 2.00
C HIS A 48 7.44 -5.14 1.25
N ALA A 49 6.23 -5.06 0.69
CA ALA A 49 5.70 -6.14 -0.15
C ALA A 49 6.62 -6.45 -1.35
N HIS A 50 7.18 -5.42 -1.98
CA HIS A 50 8.14 -5.59 -3.08
C HIS A 50 9.51 -6.13 -2.65
N LEU A 51 9.92 -5.98 -1.38
CA LEU A 51 11.14 -6.62 -0.87
C LEU A 51 10.99 -8.14 -0.76
N LEU A 52 9.82 -8.62 -0.35
CA LEU A 52 9.57 -10.04 -0.12
C LEU A 52 9.01 -10.79 -1.32
N GLY A 53 8.27 -10.10 -2.19
CA GLY A 53 7.54 -10.74 -3.30
C GLY A 53 7.03 -9.73 -4.31
N ASP A 54 5.76 -9.85 -4.68
CA ASP A 54 5.09 -8.99 -5.65
C ASP A 54 4.06 -8.10 -4.94
N ALA A 55 4.17 -6.78 -5.12
CA ALA A 55 3.27 -5.83 -4.47
C ALA A 55 1.82 -5.93 -4.97
N PRO A 56 1.54 -6.03 -6.29
CA PRO A 56 0.19 -6.35 -6.78
C PRO A 56 -0.44 -7.58 -6.13
N GLU A 57 0.28 -8.71 -6.08
CA GLU A 57 -0.23 -9.94 -5.43
C GLU A 57 -0.54 -9.73 -3.94
N ALA A 58 0.32 -9.01 -3.23
CA ALA A 58 0.10 -8.67 -1.82
C ALA A 58 -1.16 -7.80 -1.62
N ILE A 59 -1.39 -6.82 -2.50
CA ILE A 59 -2.58 -5.97 -2.50
C ILE A 59 -3.84 -6.80 -2.70
N GLU A 60 -3.86 -7.66 -3.73
CA GLU A 60 -5.00 -8.53 -4.01
C GLU A 60 -5.31 -9.48 -2.85
N THR A 61 -4.26 -10.05 -2.25
CA THR A 61 -4.37 -10.94 -1.08
C THR A 61 -4.98 -10.22 0.13
N ALA A 62 -4.59 -8.97 0.38
CA ALA A 62 -5.07 -8.19 1.52
C ALA A 62 -6.44 -7.51 1.30
N SER A 63 -7.06 -7.68 0.13
CA SER A 63 -8.20 -6.87 -0.34
C SER A 63 -9.30 -6.63 0.70
N GLU A 64 -9.82 -7.67 1.34
CA GLU A 64 -10.93 -7.57 2.31
C GLU A 64 -10.53 -6.89 3.64
N TYR A 65 -9.24 -6.79 3.92
CA TYR A 65 -8.71 -6.29 5.18
C TYR A 65 -7.98 -4.95 5.04
N LEU A 66 -7.78 -4.44 3.82
CA LEU A 66 -6.94 -3.28 3.56
C LEU A 66 -7.64 -1.98 3.98
N VAL A 67 -7.05 -1.25 4.93
CA VAL A 67 -7.63 -0.02 5.51
C VAL A 67 -6.83 1.24 5.21
N THR A 68 -5.51 1.10 5.06
CA THR A 68 -4.60 2.20 4.74
C THR A 68 -3.41 1.65 3.97
N THR A 69 -2.63 2.55 3.40
CA THR A 69 -1.39 2.19 2.69
C THR A 69 -0.22 2.93 3.29
N HIS A 70 0.97 2.38 3.13
CA HIS A 70 2.20 3.14 3.05
C HIS A 70 2.83 2.87 1.68
N ILE A 71 3.16 3.93 0.96
CA ILE A 71 3.75 3.83 -0.37
C ILE A 71 5.13 4.47 -0.39
N HIS A 72 6.09 3.66 -0.79
CA HIS A 72 7.44 4.06 -1.09
C HIS A 72 8.03 3.10 -2.12
N ASP A 73 9.13 3.50 -2.74
CA ASP A 73 9.84 2.69 -3.73
C ASP A 73 11.15 2.14 -3.16
N ASN A 74 11.67 1.09 -3.77
CA ASN A 74 12.98 0.54 -3.47
C ASN A 74 13.50 -0.27 -4.66
N ARG A 75 14.72 -0.79 -4.55
CA ARG A 75 15.38 -1.55 -5.64
C ARG A 75 15.46 -3.06 -5.41
N ARG A 76 14.62 -3.61 -4.52
CA ARG A 76 14.63 -5.01 -4.02
C ARG A 76 15.89 -5.45 -3.27
N GLN A 77 16.82 -4.54 -2.99
CA GLN A 77 18.09 -4.85 -2.31
C GLN A 77 18.05 -4.42 -0.83
N SER A 78 17.36 -3.33 -0.57
CA SER A 78 17.26 -2.71 0.74
C SER A 78 15.97 -1.92 0.82
N ASP A 79 15.56 -1.68 2.05
CA ASP A 79 14.40 -0.88 2.39
C ASP A 79 14.70 0.62 2.24
N ASP A 80 14.72 1.08 0.98
CA ASP A 80 15.27 2.38 0.61
C ASP A 80 14.33 3.57 0.97
N HIS A 81 13.03 3.33 1.13
CA HIS A 81 11.97 4.35 1.28
C HIS A 81 12.10 5.52 0.30
N LEU A 82 12.33 5.20 -0.97
CA LEU A 82 12.42 6.22 -2.02
C LEU A 82 11.02 6.74 -2.36
N VAL A 83 10.97 7.92 -2.96
CA VAL A 83 9.75 8.41 -3.60
C VAL A 83 9.34 7.44 -4.71
N PRO A 84 8.03 7.13 -4.89
CA PRO A 84 7.53 6.37 -6.05
C PRO A 84 8.21 6.77 -7.36
N PHE A 85 8.51 5.77 -8.18
CA PHE A 85 9.24 5.87 -9.44
C PHE A 85 10.73 6.24 -9.35
N GLN A 86 11.34 6.18 -8.17
CA GLN A 86 12.80 6.32 -7.99
C GLN A 86 13.50 4.97 -7.76
N GLY A 87 12.73 3.89 -7.59
CA GLY A 87 13.19 2.51 -7.47
C GLY A 87 12.79 1.69 -8.69
N ASN A 88 12.33 0.46 -8.47
CA ASN A 88 11.95 -0.48 -9.53
C ASN A 88 10.63 -1.20 -9.26
N ILE A 89 9.76 -0.66 -8.41
CA ILE A 89 8.37 -1.11 -8.30
C ILE A 89 7.61 -0.85 -9.61
N ASN A 90 6.83 -1.83 -10.06
CA ASN A 90 5.94 -1.67 -11.21
C ASN A 90 4.66 -0.94 -10.80
N TRP A 91 4.74 0.38 -10.67
CA TRP A 91 3.64 1.21 -10.20
C TRP A 91 2.37 1.14 -11.08
N ALA A 92 2.49 0.84 -12.38
CA ALA A 92 1.31 0.66 -13.22
C ALA A 92 0.50 -0.58 -12.79
N ALA A 93 1.17 -1.71 -12.57
CA ALA A 93 0.54 -2.92 -12.05
C ALA A 93 0.04 -2.73 -10.60
N THR A 94 0.80 -1.99 -9.77
CA THR A 94 0.41 -1.69 -8.39
C THR A 94 -0.87 -0.86 -8.32
N VAL A 95 -0.97 0.22 -9.12
CA VAL A 95 -2.19 1.05 -9.19
C VAL A 95 -3.38 0.22 -9.68
N MET A 96 -3.18 -0.58 -10.74
CA MET A 96 -4.21 -1.47 -11.25
C MET A 96 -4.70 -2.47 -10.19
N ALA A 97 -3.81 -3.00 -9.34
CA ALA A 97 -4.21 -3.89 -8.25
C ALA A 97 -5.08 -3.18 -7.21
N PHE A 98 -4.73 -1.95 -6.82
CA PHE A 98 -5.58 -1.15 -5.92
C PHE A 98 -6.96 -0.87 -6.53
N GLU A 99 -7.02 -0.50 -7.81
CA GLU A 99 -8.29 -0.27 -8.51
C GLU A 99 -9.12 -1.55 -8.62
N LYS A 100 -8.49 -2.68 -8.92
CA LYS A 100 -9.15 -4.00 -9.01
C LYS A 100 -9.82 -4.41 -7.71
N ILE A 101 -9.20 -4.15 -6.57
CA ILE A 101 -9.79 -4.44 -5.26
C ILE A 101 -10.77 -3.36 -4.80
N GLY A 102 -10.95 -2.28 -5.58
CA GLY A 102 -11.83 -1.18 -5.24
C GLY A 102 -11.34 -0.30 -4.09
N TYR A 103 -10.03 -0.23 -3.84
CA TYR A 103 -9.48 0.63 -2.79
C TYR A 103 -9.60 2.10 -3.20
N ASP A 104 -10.31 2.89 -2.40
CA ASP A 104 -10.59 4.31 -2.62
C ASP A 104 -9.92 5.23 -1.58
N GLY A 105 -9.11 4.65 -0.70
CA GLY A 105 -8.39 5.37 0.36
C GLY A 105 -7.17 6.14 -0.14
N VAL A 106 -6.50 6.81 0.80
CA VAL A 106 -5.32 7.63 0.50
C VAL A 106 -4.10 6.74 0.23
N LEU A 107 -3.40 6.99 -0.87
CA LEU A 107 -2.03 6.49 -1.07
C LEU A 107 -1.05 7.32 -0.24
N MET A 108 -0.77 6.88 0.99
CA MET A 108 0.02 7.65 1.96
C MET A 108 1.51 7.39 1.77
N TYR A 109 2.30 8.45 1.58
CA TYR A 109 3.74 8.34 1.33
C TYR A 109 4.50 8.10 2.64
N GLU A 110 5.36 7.08 2.64
CA GLU A 110 6.30 6.82 3.75
C GLU A 110 7.74 6.86 3.24
N VAL A 111 8.24 8.08 2.98
CA VAL A 111 9.52 8.31 2.28
C VAL A 111 10.59 8.85 3.21
N ARG A 112 11.85 8.47 2.96
CA ARG A 112 13.02 9.00 3.69
C ARG A 112 13.60 10.24 3.06
N ASN A 113 14.23 11.08 3.88
CA ASN A 113 15.03 12.21 3.42
C ASN A 113 16.39 11.73 2.88
N ALA A 114 16.40 11.25 1.63
CA ALA A 114 17.64 10.95 0.90
C ALA A 114 18.39 12.23 0.48
N GLU A 115 17.71 13.38 0.51
CA GLU A 115 18.21 14.71 0.15
C GLU A 115 17.58 15.77 1.09
N SER A 116 17.57 17.05 0.67
CA SER A 116 16.83 18.09 1.39
C SER A 116 15.31 17.82 1.37
N PRO A 117 14.57 18.16 2.44
CA PRO A 117 13.11 17.98 2.48
C PRO A 117 12.37 18.66 1.32
N ALA A 118 12.84 19.82 0.87
CA ALA A 118 12.25 20.53 -0.26
C ALA A 118 12.41 19.75 -1.58
N ALA A 119 13.58 19.15 -1.81
CA ALA A 119 13.81 18.32 -2.99
C ALA A 119 12.96 17.06 -2.98
N VAL A 120 12.81 16.41 -1.82
CA VAL A 120 11.93 15.25 -1.64
C VAL A 120 10.47 15.62 -1.92
N LEU A 121 10.02 16.78 -1.43
CA LEU A 121 8.65 17.25 -1.65
C LEU A 121 8.36 17.51 -3.13
N VAL A 122 9.31 18.09 -3.88
CA VAL A 122 9.16 18.28 -5.34
C VAL A 122 9.00 16.93 -6.03
N LYS A 123 9.87 15.95 -5.72
CA LYS A 123 9.77 14.60 -6.29
C LYS A 123 8.46 13.91 -5.92
N ALA A 124 8.00 14.04 -4.67
CA ALA A 124 6.74 13.48 -4.22
C ALA A 124 5.54 14.11 -4.95
N ALA A 125 5.58 15.42 -5.20
CA ALA A 125 4.53 16.10 -5.98
C ALA A 125 4.47 15.64 -7.43
N ASP A 126 5.62 15.38 -8.06
CA ASP A 126 5.69 14.84 -9.42
C ASP A 126 5.27 13.36 -9.48
N ALA A 127 5.67 12.57 -8.49
CA ALA A 127 5.23 11.18 -8.35
C ALA A 127 3.71 11.08 -8.16
N ARG A 128 3.11 11.96 -7.34
CA ARG A 128 1.65 12.03 -7.18
C ARG A 128 0.94 12.24 -8.51
N LYS A 129 1.39 13.20 -9.34
CA LYS A 129 0.79 13.44 -10.67
C LYS A 129 0.86 12.20 -11.55
N ARG A 130 1.99 11.49 -11.56
CA ARG A 130 2.15 10.27 -12.34
C ARG A 130 1.26 9.12 -11.87
N LEU A 131 1.02 9.00 -10.56
CA LEU A 131 0.04 8.04 -10.03
C LEU A 131 -1.39 8.43 -10.43
N GLU A 132 -1.73 9.72 -10.38
CA GLU A 132 -3.03 10.23 -10.84
C GLU A 132 -3.27 9.94 -12.33
N ASP A 133 -2.25 10.16 -13.17
CA ASP A 133 -2.34 9.85 -14.60
C ASP A 133 -2.60 8.34 -14.83
N LEU A 134 -1.91 7.46 -14.09
CA LEU A 134 -2.13 6.02 -14.17
C LEU A 134 -3.56 5.61 -13.78
N MET A 135 -4.11 6.21 -12.71
CA MET A 135 -5.48 5.93 -12.26
C MET A 135 -6.53 6.39 -13.30
N MET A 136 -6.29 7.51 -13.97
CA MET A 136 -7.19 7.99 -15.03
C MET A 136 -7.15 7.09 -16.26
N ASP A 137 -5.97 6.61 -16.66
CA ASP A 137 -5.81 5.73 -17.82
C ASP A 137 -6.47 4.36 -17.59
N THR A 138 -6.34 3.76 -16.40
CA THR A 138 -7.02 2.49 -16.09
C THR A 138 -8.54 2.66 -16.06
N SER A 139 -9.04 3.76 -15.49
CA SER A 139 -10.47 4.06 -15.44
C SER A 139 -11.11 4.17 -16.84
N GLN A 140 -10.35 4.61 -17.84
CA GLN A 140 -10.81 4.61 -19.23
C GLN A 140 -10.84 3.20 -19.83
N LEU A 141 -9.84 2.36 -19.54
CA LEU A 141 -9.77 1.00 -20.07
C LEU A 141 -10.93 0.11 -19.56
N THR A 142 -11.30 0.21 -18.28
CA THR A 142 -12.42 -0.56 -17.72
C THR A 142 -13.78 -0.15 -18.28
N ALA A 143 -13.95 1.12 -18.68
CA ALA A 143 -15.18 1.60 -19.31
C ALA A 143 -15.42 1.00 -20.72
N PHE A 144 -14.35 0.63 -21.44
CA PHE A 144 -14.46 0.03 -22.78
C PHE A 144 -14.72 -1.49 -22.76
N GLU A 145 -14.48 -2.18 -21.65
CA GLU A 145 -14.74 -3.63 -21.53
C GLU A 145 -16.19 -3.96 -21.13
N THR A 146 -16.99 -2.93 -20.80
CA THR A 146 -18.39 -3.07 -20.36
C THR A 146 -19.45 -2.77 -21.44
N GLU A 147 -19.05 -2.55 -22.70
CA GLU A 147 -19.96 -2.38 -23.87
C GLU A 147 -19.98 -3.63 -24.77
#